data_AF-A0A0F9UM41-F1
#
_entry.id   AF-A0A0F9UM41-F1
#
_cell.length_a   1.000
_cell.length_b   1.000
_cell.length_c   1.000
_cell.angle_alpha   90.00
_cell.angle_beta   90.00
_cell.angle_gamma   90.00
#
_symmetry.space_group_name_H-M   'P 1'
#
loop_
_entity.id
_entity.type
_entity.pdbx_description
1 polymer ?
#
loop_
_entity_poly.entity_id
_entity_poly.type
_entity_poly.pdbx_seq_one_letter_code
_entity_poly.pdbx_strand_id
1 'polypeptide(L)'
;MLHNYRALALVIVLALTAGLQASVVSYPLSIEFSGATPPAGAAPWLTAIFDDGGSPGSVDLTLTATNLVGSEFVNLWLFNLDPALNPTLLVFSAPSKSGSFTSPTISRSVDAFKADGDGWFDIKFDFASGGGDAARFGPGEDVSYTITGIGSLTAGSFDFLSKPGGGHGPFPTAAHVQGIGEDNANSGWITVPEPTSLALLGVGAIASLRRRRR
;
A
#
# COMPACT_ATOMS: atom_id res chain seq x y z
N MET A 1 6.37 67.36 -34.33
CA MET A 1 5.93 65.97 -34.55
C MET A 1 6.62 65.08 -33.51
N LEU A 2 5.93 64.72 -32.43
CA LEU A 2 6.41 63.75 -31.43
C LEU A 2 5.29 62.73 -31.24
N HIS A 3 5.58 61.48 -31.60
CA HIS A 3 4.61 60.41 -31.74
C HIS A 3 4.28 59.75 -30.40
N ASN A 4 2.98 59.55 -30.19
CA ASN A 4 2.33 58.75 -29.15
C ASN A 4 2.85 57.30 -29.14
N TYR A 5 2.99 56.68 -27.96
CA TYR A 5 2.60 55.27 -27.73
C TYR A 5 2.24 55.07 -26.24
N ARG A 6 0.95 55.12 -25.91
CA ARG A 6 0.41 54.64 -24.63
C ARG A 6 0.18 53.13 -24.78
N ALA A 7 1.11 52.32 -24.26
CA ALA A 7 0.92 50.89 -24.20
C ALA A 7 -0.05 50.55 -23.06
N LEU A 8 -1.23 50.07 -23.42
CA LEU A 8 -2.22 49.53 -22.49
C LEU A 8 -1.78 48.11 -22.09
N ALA A 9 -1.38 47.92 -20.83
CA ALA A 9 -1.05 46.59 -20.31
C ALA A 9 -2.35 45.84 -19.98
N LEU A 10 -2.67 44.81 -20.76
CA LEU A 10 -3.71 43.84 -20.45
C LEU A 10 -3.10 42.74 -19.58
N VAL A 11 -3.42 42.73 -18.28
CA VAL A 11 -3.05 41.62 -17.38
C VAL A 11 -4.16 40.56 -17.46
N ILE A 12 -3.86 39.44 -18.12
CA ILE A 12 -4.71 38.24 -18.08
C ILE A 12 -4.40 37.52 -16.76
N VAL A 13 -5.31 37.58 -15.79
CA VAL A 13 -5.28 36.72 -14.61
C VAL A 13 -5.81 35.36 -15.03
N LEU A 14 -4.90 34.42 -15.32
CA LEU A 14 -5.24 33.02 -15.50
C LEU A 14 -5.51 32.43 -14.10
N ALA A 15 -6.77 32.38 -13.68
CA ALA A 15 -7.16 31.67 -12.47
C ALA A 15 -6.99 30.17 -12.72
N LEU A 16 -5.84 29.62 -12.33
CA LEU A 16 -5.67 28.17 -12.20
C LEU A 16 -6.57 27.68 -11.07
N THR A 17 -7.78 27.24 -11.41
CA THR A 17 -8.52 26.34 -10.55
C THR A 17 -7.77 25.01 -10.57
N ALA A 18 -6.82 24.83 -9.66
CA ALA A 18 -6.32 23.50 -9.34
C ALA A 18 -7.50 22.72 -8.76
N GLY A 19 -8.22 21.99 -9.62
CA GLY A 19 -9.19 21.01 -9.15
C GLY A 19 -8.43 20.03 -8.27
N LEU A 20 -8.94 19.73 -7.07
CA LEU A 20 -8.41 18.63 -6.30
C LEU A 20 -8.55 17.36 -7.15
N GLN A 21 -7.41 16.75 -7.50
CA GLN A 21 -7.40 15.46 -8.18
C GLN A 21 -7.41 14.37 -7.13
N ALA A 22 -8.15 13.29 -7.39
CA ALA A 22 -8.06 12.09 -6.58
C ALA A 22 -6.63 11.56 -6.54
N SER A 23 -6.14 11.32 -5.33
CA SER A 23 -4.91 10.59 -5.10
C SER A 23 -5.25 9.13 -4.88
N VAL A 24 -4.56 8.25 -5.61
CA VAL A 24 -4.67 6.81 -5.45
C VAL A 24 -3.28 6.26 -5.16
N VAL A 25 -3.16 5.47 -4.10
CA VAL A 25 -1.95 4.71 -3.76
C VAL A 25 -2.29 3.23 -3.88
N SER A 26 -1.50 2.49 -4.66
CA SER A 26 -1.72 1.07 -4.90
C SER A 26 -0.47 0.26 -4.59
N TYR A 27 -0.65 -0.80 -3.80
CA TYR A 27 0.40 -1.73 -3.39
C TYR A 27 0.11 -3.13 -3.93
N PRO A 28 0.73 -3.51 -5.07
CA PRO A 28 0.75 -4.89 -5.56
C PRO A 28 1.86 -5.70 -4.87
N LEU A 29 1.51 -6.56 -3.91
CA LEU A 29 2.48 -7.37 -3.16
C LEU A 29 2.92 -8.55 -4.01
N SER A 30 4.18 -8.51 -4.45
CA SER A 30 4.75 -9.42 -5.47
C SER A 30 6.05 -10.10 -5.05
N ILE A 31 6.58 -9.77 -3.87
CA ILE A 31 7.86 -10.27 -3.37
C ILE A 31 7.63 -10.99 -2.05
N GLU A 32 8.09 -12.23 -1.96
CA GLU A 32 8.31 -12.93 -0.69
C GLU A 32 9.68 -12.50 -0.15
N PHE A 33 9.75 -12.09 1.12
CA PHE A 33 10.99 -11.55 1.71
C PHE A 33 11.46 -12.25 2.99
N SER A 34 10.68 -13.18 3.54
CA SER A 34 11.03 -13.94 4.74
C SER A 34 11.91 -15.17 4.47
N GLY A 35 12.16 -15.50 3.20
CA GLY A 35 12.92 -16.68 2.80
C GLY A 35 12.08 -17.97 2.79
N ALA A 36 10.75 -17.85 2.85
CA ALA A 36 9.82 -18.95 2.72
C ALA A 36 9.58 -19.30 1.23
N THR A 37 8.72 -20.29 0.98
CA THR A 37 8.19 -20.51 -0.37
C THR A 37 7.21 -19.39 -0.72
N PRO A 38 7.31 -18.73 -1.90
CA PRO A 38 6.30 -17.76 -2.33
C PRO A 38 4.91 -18.41 -2.51
N PRO A 39 3.81 -17.63 -2.42
CA PRO A 39 2.50 -18.14 -2.82
C PRO A 39 2.52 -18.65 -4.27
N ALA A 40 1.75 -19.70 -4.54
CA ALA A 40 1.80 -20.50 -5.75
C ALA A 40 1.17 -19.82 -6.97
N GLY A 41 0.24 -18.90 -6.76
CA GLY A 41 -0.35 -18.12 -7.85
C GLY A 41 0.61 -17.11 -8.47
N ALA A 42 0.19 -16.45 -9.55
CA ALA A 42 1.01 -15.44 -10.21
C ALA A 42 1.03 -14.13 -9.39
N ALA A 43 2.20 -13.53 -9.19
CA ALA A 43 2.28 -12.21 -8.59
C ALA A 43 1.61 -11.12 -9.46
N PRO A 44 1.02 -10.05 -8.87
CA PRO A 44 0.90 -9.79 -7.44
C PRO A 44 -0.12 -10.71 -6.77
N TRP A 45 0.22 -11.24 -5.59
CA TRP A 45 -0.66 -12.15 -4.86
C TRP A 45 -1.77 -11.41 -4.14
N LEU A 46 -1.44 -10.25 -3.57
CA LEU A 46 -2.37 -9.36 -2.89
C LEU A 46 -2.26 -7.95 -3.46
N THR A 47 -3.35 -7.20 -3.41
CA THR A 47 -3.36 -5.77 -3.78
C THR A 47 -4.10 -4.96 -2.73
N ALA A 48 -3.46 -3.92 -2.20
CA ALA A 48 -4.11 -2.88 -1.42
C ALA A 48 -4.23 -1.60 -2.24
N ILE A 49 -5.37 -0.91 -2.16
CA ILE A 49 -5.62 0.37 -2.84
C ILE A 49 -6.20 1.35 -1.82
N PHE A 50 -5.57 2.51 -1.69
CA PHE A 50 -6.10 3.66 -0.98
C PHE A 50 -6.51 4.72 -2.00
N ASP A 51 -7.73 5.23 -1.91
CA ASP A 51 -8.29 6.27 -2.79
C ASP A 51 -8.97 7.35 -1.94
N ASP A 52 -8.58 8.61 -2.09
CA ASP A 52 -9.21 9.73 -1.37
C ASP A 52 -10.36 10.41 -2.12
N GLY A 53 -10.71 9.92 -3.32
CA GLY A 53 -11.80 10.47 -4.13
C GLY A 53 -11.63 11.94 -4.50
N GLY A 54 -10.43 12.51 -4.32
CA GLY A 54 -10.13 13.91 -4.57
C GLY A 54 -10.48 14.85 -3.44
N SER A 55 -10.64 14.38 -2.21
CA SER A 55 -10.86 15.25 -1.04
C SER A 55 -10.22 14.70 0.23
N PRO A 56 -9.56 15.54 1.04
CA PRO A 56 -8.98 15.10 2.30
C PRO A 56 -10.07 14.79 3.34
N GLY A 57 -9.71 13.99 4.34
CA GLY A 57 -10.54 13.64 5.49
C GLY A 57 -11.22 12.27 5.38
N SER A 58 -11.18 11.65 4.20
CA SER A 58 -11.74 10.32 3.93
C SER A 58 -10.88 9.58 2.92
N VAL A 59 -10.59 8.32 3.18
CA VAL A 59 -9.84 7.45 2.26
C VAL A 59 -10.50 6.08 2.21
N ASP A 60 -10.86 5.62 1.03
CA ASP A 60 -11.35 4.27 0.82
C ASP A 60 -10.14 3.33 0.66
N LEU A 61 -10.04 2.34 1.54
CA LEU A 61 -9.09 1.24 1.47
C LEU A 61 -9.78 0.00 0.93
N THR A 62 -9.26 -0.59 -0.15
CA THR A 62 -9.66 -1.90 -0.66
C THR A 62 -8.49 -2.87 -0.55
N LEU A 63 -8.75 -4.03 0.04
CA LEU A 63 -7.81 -5.14 0.20
C LEU A 63 -8.32 -6.32 -0.62
N THR A 64 -7.49 -6.87 -1.50
CA THR A 64 -7.88 -7.96 -2.41
C THR A 64 -6.87 -9.09 -2.37
N ALA A 65 -7.35 -10.33 -2.25
CA ALA A 65 -6.58 -11.54 -2.47
C ALA A 65 -6.51 -11.87 -3.98
N THR A 66 -5.73 -11.05 -4.70
CA THR A 66 -5.75 -10.95 -6.16
C THR A 66 -5.48 -12.26 -6.88
N ASN A 67 -4.40 -12.95 -6.51
CA ASN A 67 -3.95 -14.16 -7.19
C ASN A 67 -3.45 -15.23 -6.21
N LEU A 68 -3.95 -15.23 -4.97
CA LEU A 68 -3.81 -16.42 -4.12
C LEU A 68 -4.58 -17.58 -4.74
N VAL A 69 -4.15 -18.82 -4.48
CA VAL A 69 -4.78 -20.03 -5.02
C VAL A 69 -4.93 -21.12 -3.97
N GLY A 70 -5.76 -22.12 -4.25
CA GLY A 70 -5.91 -23.29 -3.38
C GLY A 70 -6.38 -22.92 -1.98
N SER A 71 -5.63 -23.34 -0.96
CA SER A 71 -5.90 -23.06 0.45
C SER A 71 -5.03 -21.94 1.02
N GLU A 72 -4.42 -21.10 0.17
CA GLU A 72 -3.63 -19.96 0.62
C GLU A 72 -4.54 -18.89 1.21
N PHE A 73 -4.12 -18.25 2.29
CA PHE A 73 -4.90 -17.19 2.92
C PHE A 73 -4.03 -16.18 3.63
N VAL A 74 -4.56 -14.97 3.80
CA VAL A 74 -3.91 -13.90 4.55
C VAL A 74 -4.25 -14.04 6.04
N ASN A 75 -3.24 -14.01 6.90
CA ASN A 75 -3.45 -13.90 8.34
C ASN A 75 -3.24 -12.47 8.83
N LEU A 76 -2.20 -11.78 8.35
CA LEU A 76 -1.89 -10.41 8.76
C LEU A 76 -1.70 -9.52 7.54
N TRP A 77 -2.13 -8.27 7.63
CA TRP A 77 -1.76 -7.22 6.67
C TRP A 77 -1.47 -5.91 7.38
N LEU A 78 -0.28 -5.38 7.17
CA LEU A 78 0.29 -4.25 7.90
C LEU A 78 0.50 -3.04 6.99
N PHE A 79 0.22 -1.85 7.53
CA PHE A 79 0.34 -0.57 6.83
C PHE A 79 0.93 0.50 7.75
N ASN A 80 1.51 1.54 7.14
CA ASN A 80 2.01 2.71 7.84
C ASN A 80 1.07 3.89 7.65
N LEU A 81 1.19 4.87 8.55
CA LEU A 81 0.60 6.18 8.42
C LEU A 81 1.72 7.22 8.36
N ASP A 82 1.44 8.38 7.77
CA ASP A 82 2.29 9.56 7.87
C ASP A 82 2.73 9.77 9.33
N PRO A 83 4.04 9.79 9.63
CA PRO A 83 4.56 9.98 10.98
C PRO A 83 4.13 11.31 11.65
N ALA A 84 3.65 12.29 10.88
CA ALA A 84 3.07 13.52 11.41
C ALA A 84 1.63 13.35 11.94
N LEU A 85 0.99 12.21 11.66
CA LEU A 85 -0.37 11.88 12.06
C LEU A 85 -0.38 10.81 13.16
N ASN A 86 -1.48 10.73 13.91
CA ASN A 86 -1.63 9.73 14.98
C ASN A 86 -2.56 8.58 14.52
N PRO A 87 -2.06 7.34 14.38
CA PRO A 87 -2.86 6.20 13.93
C PRO A 87 -3.99 5.83 14.91
N THR A 88 -3.89 6.21 16.19
CA THR A 88 -4.98 6.01 17.16
C THR A 88 -6.18 6.92 16.90
N LEU A 89 -6.11 7.88 15.98
CA LEU A 89 -7.25 8.72 15.60
C LEU A 89 -8.03 8.19 14.38
N LEU A 90 -7.48 7.23 13.63
CA LEU A 90 -8.15 6.66 12.46
C LEU A 90 -9.49 6.03 12.84
N VAL A 91 -10.50 6.10 12.00
CA VAL A 91 -11.77 5.41 12.21
C VAL A 91 -12.09 4.62 10.97
N PHE A 92 -12.27 3.32 11.12
CA PHE A 92 -12.62 2.40 10.04
C PHE A 92 -14.14 2.17 10.06
N SER A 93 -14.78 2.25 8.90
CA SER A 93 -16.19 1.89 8.75
C SER A 93 -16.45 0.41 9.04
N ALA A 94 -17.73 0.02 9.07
CA ALA A 94 -18.07 -1.38 8.88
C ALA A 94 -17.53 -1.86 7.51
N PRO A 95 -17.02 -3.11 7.41
CA PRO A 95 -16.45 -3.61 6.18
C PRO A 95 -17.54 -3.87 5.12
N SER A 96 -17.26 -3.49 3.88
CA SER A 96 -17.94 -4.03 2.69
C SER A 96 -17.10 -5.20 2.18
N LYS A 97 -17.69 -6.39 2.02
CA LYS A 97 -16.93 -7.61 1.70
C LYS A 97 -17.51 -8.34 0.51
N SER A 98 -16.63 -8.89 -0.32
CA SER A 98 -16.92 -9.96 -1.27
C SER A 98 -16.25 -11.24 -0.77
N GLY A 99 -17.05 -12.22 -0.33
CA GLY A 99 -16.56 -13.45 0.32
C GLY A 99 -17.30 -13.76 1.62
N SER A 100 -16.98 -14.90 2.24
CA SER A 100 -17.64 -15.36 3.48
C SER A 100 -16.77 -15.24 4.73
N PHE A 101 -15.51 -14.82 4.56
CA PHE A 101 -14.54 -14.73 5.63
C PHE A 101 -14.96 -13.84 6.80
N THR A 102 -14.38 -14.16 7.95
CA THR A 102 -14.56 -13.41 9.18
C THR A 102 -13.93 -12.03 9.03
N SER A 103 -14.64 -10.97 9.39
CA SER A 103 -14.08 -9.62 9.36
C SER A 103 -12.82 -9.55 10.24
N PRO A 104 -11.72 -8.97 9.74
CA PRO A 104 -10.49 -8.86 10.52
C PRO A 104 -10.67 -7.92 11.72
N THR A 105 -9.86 -8.13 12.75
CA THR A 105 -9.68 -7.14 13.81
C THR A 105 -8.66 -6.10 13.36
N ILE A 106 -8.97 -4.82 13.54
CA ILE A 106 -8.10 -3.71 13.14
C ILE A 106 -7.49 -3.08 14.38
N SER A 107 -6.16 -3.12 14.48
CA SER A 107 -5.39 -2.50 15.57
C SER A 107 -4.59 -1.32 15.03
N ARG A 108 -4.45 -0.25 15.82
CA ARG A 108 -3.64 0.92 15.49
C ARG A 108 -2.77 1.33 16.66
N SER A 109 -1.49 1.54 16.42
CA SER A 109 -0.54 2.07 17.39
C SER A 109 0.77 2.40 16.67
N VAL A 110 1.43 3.49 17.05
CA VAL A 110 2.67 3.95 16.40
C VAL A 110 3.76 2.88 16.50
N ASP A 111 4.31 2.45 15.36
CA ASP A 111 5.42 1.49 15.25
C ASP A 111 5.24 0.20 16.08
N ALA A 112 4.02 -0.32 16.20
CA ALA A 112 3.72 -1.37 17.18
C ALA A 112 3.67 -2.79 16.61
N PHE A 113 3.52 -2.94 15.30
CA PHE A 113 3.27 -4.23 14.65
C PHE A 113 4.44 -4.63 13.77
N LYS A 114 5.02 -5.81 13.99
CA LYS A 114 6.25 -6.24 13.33
C LYS A 114 5.98 -7.25 12.19
N ALA A 115 6.63 -7.08 11.04
CA ALA A 115 6.61 -8.05 9.92
C ALA A 115 7.89 -8.88 9.87
N ASP A 116 7.79 -10.19 10.10
CA ASP A 116 8.91 -11.13 10.05
C ASP A 116 10.24 -10.63 10.67
N GLY A 117 10.23 -10.32 11.96
CA GLY A 117 11.46 -9.85 12.61
C GLY A 117 11.97 -8.49 12.11
N ASP A 118 11.30 -7.82 11.17
CA ASP A 118 11.61 -6.50 10.62
C ASP A 118 10.35 -5.62 10.51
N GLY A 119 10.49 -4.37 10.02
CA GLY A 119 9.41 -3.43 9.71
C GLY A 119 8.39 -3.24 10.84
N TRP A 120 8.49 -2.14 11.57
CA TRP A 120 7.45 -1.73 12.52
C TRP A 120 6.41 -0.86 11.82
N PHE A 121 5.15 -1.30 11.89
CA PHE A 121 3.99 -0.71 11.23
C PHE A 121 2.99 -0.14 12.24
N ASP A 122 2.16 0.77 11.74
CA ASP A 122 1.20 1.53 12.55
C ASP A 122 -0.18 0.91 12.62
N ILE A 123 -0.55 0.12 11.61
CA ILE A 123 -1.88 -0.45 11.41
C ILE A 123 -1.73 -1.94 11.14
N LYS A 124 -2.54 -2.76 11.84
CA LYS A 124 -2.61 -4.21 11.65
C LYS A 124 -4.04 -4.65 11.40
N PHE A 125 -4.26 -5.29 10.26
CA PHE A 125 -5.42 -6.14 10.00
C PHE A 125 -5.08 -7.57 10.40
N ASP A 126 -5.87 -8.13 11.31
CA ASP A 126 -5.72 -9.49 11.85
C ASP A 126 -6.90 -10.35 11.37
N PHE A 127 -6.66 -11.10 10.29
CA PHE A 127 -7.62 -12.00 9.68
C PHE A 127 -7.60 -13.36 10.38
N ALA A 128 -8.73 -14.07 10.35
CA ALA A 128 -8.83 -15.39 10.97
C ALA A 128 -7.79 -16.37 10.38
N SER A 129 -7.04 -17.05 11.24
CA SER A 129 -6.11 -18.13 10.87
C SER A 129 -6.72 -19.52 11.01
N GLY A 130 -7.91 -19.64 11.59
CA GLY A 130 -8.65 -20.89 11.79
C GLY A 130 -10.12 -20.75 11.39
N GLY A 131 -10.94 -21.77 11.70
CA GLY A 131 -12.36 -21.79 11.34
C GLY A 131 -12.68 -22.38 9.96
N GLY A 132 -11.69 -22.97 9.29
CA GLY A 132 -11.82 -23.53 7.94
C GLY A 132 -11.70 -22.46 6.85
N ASP A 133 -11.67 -22.91 5.59
CA ASP A 133 -11.40 -22.03 4.45
C ASP A 133 -12.42 -20.91 4.29
N ALA A 134 -13.70 -21.19 4.59
CA ALA A 134 -14.77 -20.19 4.52
C ALA A 134 -14.62 -19.02 5.51
N ALA A 135 -13.82 -19.17 6.57
CA ALA A 135 -13.61 -18.15 7.58
C ALA A 135 -12.36 -17.27 7.31
N ARG A 136 -11.45 -17.74 6.46
CA ARG A 136 -10.13 -17.14 6.19
C ARG A 136 -10.21 -16.27 4.95
N PHE A 137 -9.47 -15.15 4.94
CA PHE A 137 -9.43 -14.26 3.79
C PHE A 137 -8.54 -14.85 2.69
N GLY A 138 -9.19 -15.43 1.68
CA GLY A 138 -8.57 -16.33 0.70
C GLY A 138 -8.80 -15.92 -0.75
N PRO A 139 -8.55 -16.83 -1.72
CA PRO A 139 -8.51 -16.54 -3.15
C PRO A 139 -9.74 -15.80 -3.69
N GLY A 140 -9.52 -14.67 -4.35
CA GLY A 140 -10.56 -13.90 -5.04
C GLY A 140 -11.50 -13.10 -4.13
N GLU A 141 -11.27 -13.11 -2.82
CA GLU A 141 -12.03 -12.31 -1.86
C GLU A 141 -11.49 -10.87 -1.76
N ASP A 142 -12.37 -9.95 -1.38
CA ASP A 142 -12.02 -8.56 -1.11
C ASP A 142 -12.75 -7.99 0.13
N VAL A 143 -12.13 -6.98 0.74
CA VAL A 143 -12.77 -6.13 1.74
C VAL A 143 -12.41 -4.67 1.52
N SER A 144 -13.40 -3.79 1.65
CA SER A 144 -13.22 -2.35 1.63
C SER A 144 -13.67 -1.70 2.94
N TYR A 145 -12.98 -0.61 3.29
CA TYR A 145 -13.26 0.27 4.42
C TYR A 145 -13.16 1.72 3.99
N THR A 146 -14.02 2.58 4.53
CA THR A 146 -13.76 4.02 4.54
C THR A 146 -13.02 4.38 5.82
N ILE A 147 -11.88 5.04 5.68
CA ILE A 147 -11.02 5.50 6.77
C ILE A 147 -11.21 7.00 6.97
N THR A 148 -11.52 7.41 8.20
CA THR A 148 -11.76 8.80 8.59
C THR A 148 -11.09 9.12 9.94
N GLY A 149 -11.50 10.20 10.61
CA GLY A 149 -11.04 10.58 11.95
C GLY A 149 -9.93 11.64 11.97
N ILE A 150 -9.24 11.84 10.85
CA ILE A 150 -8.22 12.88 10.67
C ILE A 150 -8.62 13.73 9.46
N GLY A 151 -8.87 15.03 9.66
CA GLY A 151 -9.42 15.91 8.62
C GLY A 151 -8.49 16.17 7.42
N SER A 152 -7.18 15.94 7.58
CA SER A 152 -6.18 16.07 6.52
C SER A 152 -5.80 14.74 5.85
N LEU A 153 -6.50 13.65 6.17
CA LEU A 153 -6.16 12.32 5.66
C LEU A 153 -6.34 12.25 4.14
N THR A 154 -5.33 11.76 3.42
CA THR A 154 -5.37 11.52 1.98
C THR A 154 -4.82 10.12 1.68
N ALA A 155 -4.95 9.63 0.45
CA ALA A 155 -4.35 8.33 0.08
C ALA A 155 -2.84 8.32 0.32
N GLY A 156 -2.17 9.44 0.02
CA GLY A 156 -0.73 9.64 0.30
C GLY A 156 -0.36 9.60 1.79
N SER A 157 -1.31 9.76 2.71
CA SER A 157 -1.04 9.58 4.15
C SER A 157 -0.65 8.15 4.50
N PHE A 158 -0.85 7.17 3.61
CA PHE A 158 -0.47 5.77 3.84
C PHE A 158 0.79 5.36 3.05
N ASP A 159 1.43 6.31 2.34
CA ASP A 159 2.62 6.06 1.51
C ASP A 159 3.94 6.34 2.22
N PHE A 160 4.15 5.58 3.29
CA PHE A 160 5.33 5.68 4.14
C PHE A 160 5.96 4.32 4.37
N LEU A 161 7.29 4.31 4.45
CA LEU A 161 8.06 3.13 4.81
C LEU A 161 7.90 2.86 6.31
N SER A 162 7.81 1.58 6.67
CA SER A 162 7.82 1.11 8.05
C SER A 162 9.09 1.56 8.75
N LYS A 163 9.05 1.74 10.07
CA LYS A 163 10.28 1.95 10.82
C LYS A 163 11.16 0.70 10.76
N PRO A 164 12.46 0.81 10.43
CA PRO A 164 13.36 -0.33 10.41
C PRO A 164 13.38 -1.09 11.75
N GLY A 165 13.36 -2.43 11.68
CA GLY A 165 13.31 -3.30 12.85
C GLY A 165 14.22 -4.52 12.80
N GLY A 166 14.93 -4.70 11.67
CA GLY A 166 15.75 -5.86 11.28
C GLY A 166 16.66 -5.55 10.07
N GLY A 167 16.88 -6.53 9.19
CA GLY A 167 17.80 -6.43 8.04
C GLY A 167 17.22 -6.65 6.64
N HIS A 168 15.91 -6.85 6.50
CA HIS A 168 15.18 -7.02 5.23
C HIS A 168 14.46 -5.73 4.78
N GLY A 169 13.87 -4.99 5.73
CA GLY A 169 13.09 -3.79 5.51
C GLY A 169 13.94 -2.51 5.51
N PRO A 170 13.31 -1.33 5.35
CA PRO A 170 11.89 -1.04 5.59
C PRO A 170 10.97 -1.24 4.37
N PHE A 171 9.66 -1.43 4.62
CA PHE A 171 8.65 -1.69 3.59
C PHE A 171 7.43 -0.76 3.71
N PRO A 172 6.74 -0.40 2.62
CA PRO A 172 5.53 0.41 2.69
C PRO A 172 4.31 -0.38 3.21
N THR A 173 4.26 -1.68 2.95
CA THR A 173 3.24 -2.60 3.48
C THR A 173 3.83 -4.01 3.52
N ALA A 174 3.32 -4.87 4.40
CA ALA A 174 3.66 -6.28 4.43
C ALA A 174 2.43 -7.12 4.79
N ALA A 175 2.35 -8.34 4.24
CA ALA A 175 1.29 -9.28 4.58
C ALA A 175 1.87 -10.66 4.89
N HIS A 176 1.28 -11.35 5.86
CA HIS A 176 1.59 -12.73 6.19
C HIS A 176 0.59 -13.66 5.51
N VAL A 177 1.10 -14.51 4.62
CA VAL A 177 0.32 -15.50 3.88
C VAL A 177 0.65 -16.88 4.44
N GLN A 178 -0.39 -17.68 4.65
CA GLN A 178 -0.31 -19.05 5.14
C GLN A 178 -0.90 -20.03 4.13
N GLY A 179 -0.69 -21.32 4.36
CA GLY A 179 -1.19 -22.35 3.47
C GLY A 179 -0.39 -22.47 2.17
N ILE A 180 0.87 -22.03 2.19
CA ILE A 180 1.77 -22.01 1.03
C ILE A 180 2.71 -23.22 1.04
N GLY A 181 3.37 -23.47 -0.09
CA GLY A 181 4.36 -24.54 -0.23
C GLY A 181 3.77 -25.95 -0.23
N GLU A 182 4.63 -26.96 -0.09
CA GLU A 182 4.23 -28.36 -0.10
C GLU A 182 3.26 -28.67 1.06
N ASP A 183 2.23 -29.46 0.76
CA ASP A 183 1.16 -29.84 1.70
C ASP A 183 0.45 -28.68 2.40
N ASN A 184 0.57 -27.45 1.89
CA ASN A 184 0.02 -26.21 2.48
C ASN A 184 0.47 -25.99 3.94
N ALA A 185 1.66 -26.46 4.30
CA ALA A 185 2.16 -26.45 5.68
C ALA A 185 2.99 -25.21 6.04
N ASN A 186 3.36 -24.38 5.05
CA ASN A 186 4.24 -23.24 5.26
C ASN A 186 3.48 -21.92 5.39
N SER A 187 4.22 -20.88 5.77
CA SER A 187 3.79 -19.49 5.75
C SER A 187 4.96 -18.59 5.42
N GLY A 188 4.68 -17.39 4.94
CA GLY A 188 5.70 -16.44 4.51
C GLY A 188 5.17 -15.01 4.50
N TRP A 189 6.10 -14.06 4.47
CA TRP A 189 5.80 -12.64 4.42
C TRP A 189 6.08 -12.09 3.04
N ILE A 190 5.10 -11.34 2.54
CA ILE A 190 5.15 -10.71 1.23
C ILE A 190 5.05 -9.19 1.33
N THR A 191 5.63 -8.50 0.36
CA THR A 191 5.65 -7.04 0.24
C THR A 191 5.69 -6.61 -1.23
N VAL A 192 5.73 -5.30 -1.46
CA VAL A 192 5.87 -4.71 -2.80
C VAL A 192 7.33 -4.72 -3.26
N PRO A 193 7.59 -4.80 -4.57
CA PRO A 193 8.95 -4.61 -5.08
C PRO A 193 9.53 -3.25 -4.68
N GLU A 194 10.78 -3.21 -4.23
CA GLU A 194 11.45 -1.95 -3.91
C GLU A 194 11.53 -1.04 -5.15
N PRO A 195 11.07 0.23 -5.07
CA PRO A 195 11.11 1.17 -6.19
C PRO A 195 12.53 1.47 -6.73
N THR A 196 13.58 1.24 -5.94
CA THR A 196 14.95 1.72 -6.21
C THR A 196 15.78 0.79 -7.10
N SER A 197 15.43 -0.50 -7.19
CA SER A 197 16.16 -1.47 -8.03
C SER A 197 16.07 -1.11 -9.53
N LEU A 198 14.95 -0.54 -9.97
CA LEU A 198 14.77 -0.09 -11.36
C LEU A 198 15.47 1.25 -11.64
N ALA A 199 15.51 2.15 -10.67
CA ALA A 199 16.19 3.45 -10.81
C ALA A 199 17.72 3.27 -10.94
N LEU A 200 18.33 2.39 -10.13
CA LEU A 200 19.77 2.10 -10.24
C LEU A 200 20.12 1.42 -11.57
N LEU A 201 19.27 0.52 -12.07
CA LEU A 201 19.47 -0.15 -13.36
C LEU A 201 19.39 0.85 -14.53
N GLY A 202 18.45 1.81 -14.46
CA GLY A 202 18.34 2.91 -15.42
C GLY A 202 19.57 3.83 -15.45
N VAL A 203 20.09 4.23 -14.28
CA VAL A 203 21.29 5.06 -14.19
C VAL A 203 22.54 4.29 -14.66
N GLY A 204 22.66 3.00 -14.32
CA GLY A 204 23.74 2.13 -14.76
C GLY A 204 23.78 1.91 -16.28
N ALA A 205 22.61 1.74 -16.91
CA ALA A 205 22.49 1.60 -18.37
C ALA A 205 22.88 2.90 -19.11
N ILE A 206 22.46 4.06 -18.60
CA ILE A 206 22.83 5.36 -19.20
C ILE A 206 24.33 5.63 -19.07
N ALA A 207 24.94 5.29 -17.91
CA ALA A 207 26.37 5.45 -17.69
C ALA A 207 27.22 4.54 -18.60
N SER A 208 26.78 3.30 -18.83
CA SER A 208 27.47 2.34 -19.70
C SER A 208 27.29 2.65 -21.20
N LEU A 209 26.14 3.17 -21.62
CA LEU A 209 25.93 3.67 -22.99
C LEU A 209 26.77 4.92 -23.30
N ARG A 210 26.99 5.81 -22.32
CA ARG A 210 27.83 7.00 -22.47
C ARG A 210 29.32 6.66 -22.60
N ARG A 211 29.75 5.53 -22.02
CA ARG A 211 31.15 5.06 -22.09
C ARG A 211 31.49 4.39 -23.44
N ARG A 212 30.50 3.88 -24.17
CA ARG A 212 30.69 3.25 -25.50
C ARG A 212 30.73 4.24 -26.68
N ARG A 213 30.49 5.53 -26.44
CA ARG A 213 30.50 6.59 -27.47
C ARG A 213 31.72 7.52 -27.39
N ARG A 214 32.81 7.08 -26.78
CA ARG A 214 34.12 7.75 -26.82
C ARG A 214 35.15 6.82 -27.41
#